data_AF-A0A2E2E2W6-F1
#
_entry.id   AF-A0A2E2E2W6-F1
#
_cell.length_a   1.000
_cell.length_b   1.000
_cell.length_c   1.000
_cell.angle_alpha   90.00
_cell.angle_beta   90.00
_cell.angle_gamma   90.00
#
_symmetry.space_group_name_H-M   'P 1'
#
loop_
_entity.id
_entity.type
_entity.pdbx_description
1 polymer ?
#
loop_
_entity_poly.entity_id
_entity_poly.type
_entity_poly.pdbx_seq_one_letter_code
_entity_poly.pdbx_strand_id
1 'polypeptide(L)'
;MTVKDHDRFDEESPVWQPSDLWGTGFPRLIESPITAAKIIELAGLSEASLTGPPDQIVTGVAALSEGRVGTFAFCNRRGAKASEMISEGAATLIAVYEGVQEIKGYSFICTDDPKHVFVRVVSQLFPDTLSPHPFPPGATIASEERFPGVIFGANTVIHPDVEIGAGSHIGNNVVIYAGTRIGQNCIISDGCIIGGNGISFTKNVDGGWETFPHLGRVLIGDFVRIGQNSAIQRGLLKNTVLEDGVKTGALVNIAHNCYLGRESWLSAGVTLCGSIVMEPDVFVGAGAVLNNHLRIGQASKIAAAAFVVRDVVARTCVLGSPAKPVPFLSRF
;
A
#
# COMPACT_ATOMS: atom_id res chain seq x y z
N MET A 1 -35.64 -13.91 -7.61
CA MET A 1 -34.74 -15.08 -7.56
C MET A 1 -33.52 -14.67 -6.76
N THR A 2 -33.41 -15.21 -5.56
CA THR A 2 -32.35 -14.97 -4.58
C THR A 2 -31.00 -15.42 -5.14
N VAL A 3 -30.07 -14.48 -5.29
CA VAL A 3 -28.66 -14.77 -5.58
C VAL A 3 -28.10 -15.41 -4.32
N LYS A 4 -27.74 -16.70 -4.39
CA LYS A 4 -27.06 -17.39 -3.29
C LYS A 4 -25.63 -16.86 -3.18
N ASP A 5 -25.25 -16.42 -1.99
CA ASP A 5 -23.90 -16.06 -1.55
C ASP A 5 -22.96 -17.28 -1.56
N HIS A 6 -22.42 -17.63 -2.72
CA HIS A 6 -21.31 -18.59 -2.83
C HIS A 6 -20.21 -17.97 -3.71
N ASP A 7 -19.43 -17.05 -3.15
CA ASP A 7 -18.18 -16.52 -3.73
C ASP A 7 -17.30 -15.94 -2.60
N ARG A 8 -17.11 -16.70 -1.50
CA ARG A 8 -15.99 -16.46 -0.57
C ARG A 8 -14.94 -17.52 -0.87
N PHE A 9 -13.66 -17.17 -0.71
CA PHE A 9 -12.57 -18.16 -0.67
C PHE A 9 -13.02 -19.31 0.23
N ASP A 10 -13.13 -20.53 -0.30
CA ASP A 10 -13.46 -21.71 0.50
C ASP A 10 -12.44 -21.81 1.64
N GLU A 11 -12.93 -22.04 2.86
CA GLU A 11 -12.11 -22.19 4.09
C GLU A 11 -11.06 -23.32 3.96
N GLU A 12 -11.17 -24.17 2.94
CA GLU A 12 -10.27 -25.30 2.65
C GLU A 12 -9.12 -24.96 1.68
N SER A 13 -9.08 -23.76 1.08
CA SER A 13 -7.91 -23.34 0.29
C SER A 13 -6.72 -23.12 1.24
N PRO A 14 -5.52 -23.66 0.95
CA PRO A 14 -4.35 -23.42 1.79
C PRO A 14 -4.16 -21.91 1.95
N VAL A 15 -4.03 -21.45 3.19
CA VAL A 15 -3.88 -20.03 3.51
C VAL A 15 -2.57 -19.55 2.90
N TRP A 16 -2.66 -18.94 1.72
CA TRP A 16 -1.54 -18.28 1.09
C TRP A 16 -0.96 -17.25 2.06
N GLN A 17 0.37 -17.30 2.25
CA GLN A 17 1.10 -16.30 3.02
C GLN A 17 1.97 -15.45 2.08
N PRO A 18 1.91 -14.12 2.21
CA PRO A 18 2.79 -13.23 1.46
C PRO A 18 4.24 -13.39 1.89
N SER A 19 5.21 -13.04 1.04
CA SER A 19 6.62 -13.00 1.46
C SER A 19 6.88 -11.99 2.57
N ASP A 20 8.06 -12.14 3.18
CA ASP A 20 8.60 -11.21 4.16
C ASP A 20 8.62 -9.76 3.65
N LEU A 21 8.74 -9.52 2.33
CA LEU A 21 8.67 -8.18 1.74
C LEU A 21 7.36 -7.46 2.07
N TRP A 22 6.24 -8.18 2.13
CA TRP A 22 4.95 -7.63 2.57
C TRP A 22 4.96 -7.24 4.05
N GLY A 23 5.62 -8.05 4.88
CA GLY A 23 5.78 -7.82 6.32
C GLY A 23 6.84 -6.77 6.69
N THR A 24 7.63 -6.28 5.73
CA THR A 24 8.60 -5.19 5.97
C THR A 24 7.95 -3.81 6.14
N GLY A 25 6.61 -3.73 6.13
CA GLY A 25 5.82 -2.59 6.59
C GLY A 25 6.10 -2.27 8.06
N PHE A 26 7.23 -1.64 8.30
CA PHE A 26 7.61 -1.11 9.61
C PHE A 26 6.76 0.12 9.90
N PRO A 27 6.43 0.43 11.17
CA PRO A 27 5.86 1.72 11.50
C PRO A 27 6.71 2.86 10.92
N ARG A 28 6.07 3.88 10.38
CA ARG A 28 6.77 5.12 10.03
C ARG A 28 7.21 5.75 11.34
N LEU A 29 8.52 5.70 11.62
CA LEU A 29 9.09 6.23 12.84
C LEU A 29 8.95 7.76 12.87
N ILE A 30 8.64 8.28 14.05
CA ILE A 30 8.67 9.71 14.34
C ILE A 30 10.11 10.04 14.72
N GLU A 31 10.67 11.13 14.17
CA GLU A 31 12.08 11.50 14.38
C GLU A 31 12.45 11.63 15.86
N SER A 32 11.52 12.13 16.67
CA SER A 32 11.62 12.21 18.12
C SER A 32 10.37 11.58 18.74
N PRO A 33 10.49 10.56 19.60
CA PRO A 33 9.34 9.98 20.28
C PRO A 33 8.53 11.05 21.03
N ILE A 34 7.21 10.93 20.97
CA ILE A 34 6.26 11.87 21.57
C ILE A 34 5.34 11.13 22.54
N THR A 35 4.68 11.86 23.44
CA THR A 35 3.72 11.29 24.39
C THR A 35 2.32 11.18 23.79
N ALA A 36 1.47 10.32 24.36
CA ALA A 36 0.05 10.28 24.04
C ALA A 36 -0.63 11.65 24.26
N ALA A 37 -0.25 12.40 25.30
CA ALA A 37 -0.71 13.77 25.52
C ALA A 37 -0.35 14.71 24.35
N LYS A 38 0.87 14.61 23.79
CA LYS A 38 1.25 15.40 22.62
C LYS A 38 0.42 15.04 21.39
N ILE A 39 0.05 13.77 21.21
CA ILE A 39 -0.82 13.34 20.11
C ILE A 39 -2.22 13.95 20.26
N ILE A 40 -2.78 13.99 21.47
CA ILE A 40 -4.06 14.66 21.76
C ILE A 40 -3.98 16.16 21.42
N GLU A 41 -2.89 16.83 21.81
CA GLU A 41 -2.64 18.23 21.48
C GLU A 41 -2.62 18.47 19.96
N LEU A 42 -1.86 17.65 19.22
CA LEU A 42 -1.78 17.72 17.75
C LEU A 42 -3.12 17.44 17.07
N ALA A 43 -3.93 16.55 17.66
CA ALA A 43 -5.28 16.26 17.20
C ALA A 43 -6.27 17.43 17.46
N GLY A 44 -5.91 18.38 18.34
CA GLY A 44 -6.81 19.45 18.77
C GLY A 44 -7.95 18.95 19.65
N LEU A 45 -7.72 17.88 20.42
CA LEU A 45 -8.70 17.26 21.30
C LEU A 45 -8.44 17.60 22.77
N SER A 46 -9.46 17.39 23.60
CA SER A 46 -9.35 17.44 25.07
C SER A 46 -8.64 16.21 25.61
N GLU A 47 -7.90 16.35 26.72
CA GLU A 47 -7.31 15.22 27.48
C GLU A 47 -8.37 14.20 27.92
N ALA A 48 -9.61 14.62 28.11
CA ALA A 48 -10.73 13.71 28.44
C ALA A 48 -11.02 12.67 27.35
N SER A 49 -10.50 12.88 26.13
CA SER A 49 -10.62 11.93 25.01
C SER A 49 -9.65 10.76 25.14
N LEU A 50 -8.63 10.86 26.02
CA LEU A 50 -7.62 9.82 26.21
C LEU A 50 -8.04 8.85 27.32
N THR A 51 -8.06 7.57 26.99
CA THR A 51 -8.12 6.47 27.96
C THR A 51 -6.77 5.77 27.99
N GLY A 52 -6.01 5.98 29.06
CA GLY A 52 -4.65 5.44 29.22
C GLY A 52 -3.66 6.45 29.82
N PRO A 53 -2.39 6.07 30.00
CA PRO A 53 -1.37 6.97 30.57
C PRO A 53 -1.00 8.09 29.59
N PRO A 54 -1.09 9.38 29.98
CA PRO A 54 -0.77 10.52 29.12
C PRO A 54 0.72 10.61 28.74
N ASP A 55 1.59 10.05 29.57
CA ASP A 55 3.04 9.98 29.40
C ASP A 55 3.51 8.76 28.58
N GLN A 56 2.57 7.93 28.10
CA GLN A 56 2.87 6.79 27.24
C GLN A 56 3.61 7.24 25.97
N ILE A 57 4.74 6.61 25.69
CA ILE A 57 5.60 6.97 24.56
C ILE A 57 5.10 6.33 23.26
N VAL A 58 5.00 7.17 22.24
CA VAL A 58 4.74 6.81 20.85
C VAL A 58 5.98 7.14 20.01
N THR A 59 6.51 6.13 19.34
CA THR A 59 7.73 6.18 18.52
C THR A 59 7.44 6.15 17.02
N GLY A 60 6.20 5.85 16.61
CA GLY A 60 5.85 5.67 15.20
C GLY A 60 4.36 5.69 14.93
N VAL A 61 3.99 5.62 13.65
CA VAL A 61 2.61 5.45 13.18
C VAL A 61 2.50 4.26 12.25
N ALA A 62 1.37 3.56 12.25
CA ALA A 62 1.17 2.35 11.45
C ALA A 62 -0.30 2.14 11.05
N ALA A 63 -0.51 1.31 10.03
CA ALA A 63 -1.81 0.67 9.83
C ALA A 63 -2.15 -0.20 11.05
N LEU A 64 -3.43 -0.31 11.42
CA LEU A 64 -3.85 -1.09 12.59
C LEU A 64 -3.33 -2.53 12.56
N SER A 65 -3.41 -3.20 11.40
CA SER A 65 -2.93 -4.58 11.20
C SER A 65 -1.40 -4.74 11.24
N GLU A 66 -0.65 -3.65 11.16
CA GLU A 66 0.83 -3.62 11.20
C GLU A 66 1.33 -2.90 12.47
N GLY A 67 0.41 -2.59 13.39
CA GLY A 67 0.70 -1.92 14.65
C GLY A 67 1.68 -2.71 15.51
N ARG A 68 2.59 -2.00 16.16
CA ARG A 68 3.57 -2.55 17.10
C ARG A 68 3.54 -1.74 18.39
N VAL A 69 4.17 -2.28 19.44
CA VAL A 69 4.39 -1.50 20.66
C VAL A 69 5.14 -0.21 20.31
N GLY A 70 4.64 0.92 20.79
CA GLY A 70 5.11 2.27 20.49
C GLY A 70 4.41 2.94 19.30
N THR A 71 3.47 2.29 18.59
CA THR A 71 2.86 2.90 17.40
C THR A 71 1.48 3.51 17.67
N PHE A 72 1.20 4.64 17.03
CA PHE A 72 -0.13 5.23 16.92
C PHE A 72 -0.85 4.76 15.64
N ALA A 73 -2.10 4.33 15.78
CA ALA A 73 -2.96 3.85 14.70
C ALA A 73 -4.40 4.38 14.86
N PHE A 74 -5.28 4.05 13.92
CA PHE A 74 -6.72 4.30 14.06
C PHE A 74 -7.54 3.07 13.66
N CYS A 75 -8.74 2.96 14.23
CA CYS A 75 -9.73 1.96 13.86
C CYS A 75 -11.01 2.64 13.40
N ASN A 76 -11.36 2.45 12.13
CA ASN A 76 -12.58 3.01 11.53
C ASN A 76 -13.78 2.03 11.58
N ARG A 77 -13.78 1.12 12.55
CA ARG A 77 -14.88 0.18 12.84
C ARG A 77 -15.47 0.50 14.20
N ARG A 78 -16.73 0.10 14.41
CA ARG A 78 -17.47 0.28 15.66
C ARG A 78 -17.82 -1.07 16.28
N GLY A 79 -18.10 -1.07 17.58
CA GLY A 79 -18.59 -2.24 18.31
C GLY A 79 -17.60 -3.43 18.31
N ALA A 80 -18.14 -4.65 18.35
CA ALA A 80 -17.35 -5.88 18.50
C ALA A 80 -16.26 -6.05 17.42
N LYS A 81 -16.55 -5.64 16.17
CA LYS A 81 -15.57 -5.71 15.08
C LYS A 81 -14.36 -4.80 15.30
N ALA A 82 -14.55 -3.66 15.96
CA ALA A 82 -13.42 -2.81 16.34
C ALA A 82 -12.54 -3.53 17.35
N SER A 83 -13.14 -4.13 18.38
CA SER A 83 -12.42 -4.83 19.44
C SER A 83 -11.66 -6.05 18.92
N GLU A 84 -12.24 -6.81 17.99
CA GLU A 84 -11.59 -7.93 17.29
C GLU A 84 -10.33 -7.44 16.56
N MET A 85 -10.46 -6.45 15.68
CA MET A 85 -9.34 -5.92 14.89
C MET A 85 -8.25 -5.28 15.76
N ILE A 86 -8.61 -4.65 16.89
CA ILE A 86 -7.65 -4.07 17.82
C ILE A 86 -6.86 -5.18 18.53
N SER A 87 -7.54 -6.24 18.94
CA SER A 87 -6.93 -7.37 19.67
C SER A 87 -5.97 -8.19 18.80
N GLU A 88 -6.13 -8.15 17.48
CA GLU A 88 -5.20 -8.76 16.51
C GLU A 88 -3.92 -7.93 16.30
N GLY A 89 -3.96 -6.63 16.60
CA GLY A 89 -2.84 -5.72 16.44
C GLY A 89 -2.05 -5.49 17.73
N ALA A 90 -0.87 -4.86 17.64
CA ALA A 90 -0.06 -4.53 18.81
C ALA A 90 0.20 -3.02 18.97
N ALA A 91 -0.59 -2.17 18.31
CA ALA A 91 -0.48 -0.72 18.43
C ALA A 91 -0.71 -0.26 19.88
N THR A 92 0.11 0.70 20.34
CA THR A 92 0.06 1.19 21.71
C THR A 92 -1.05 2.21 21.95
N LEU A 93 -1.24 3.12 21.00
CA LEU A 93 -2.28 4.15 21.05
C LEU A 93 -3.15 4.06 19.82
N ILE A 94 -4.46 4.05 19.98
CA ILE A 94 -5.40 3.85 18.88
C ILE A 94 -6.52 4.89 18.95
N ALA A 95 -6.68 5.68 17.87
CA ALA A 95 -7.89 6.48 17.70
C ALA A 95 -9.07 5.57 17.36
N VAL A 96 -10.16 5.67 18.11
CA VAL A 96 -11.34 4.80 18.02
C VAL A 96 -12.62 5.61 18.17
N TYR A 97 -13.73 5.08 17.66
CA TYR A 97 -15.02 5.70 17.87
C TYR A 97 -15.40 5.66 19.36
N GLU A 98 -16.13 6.68 19.82
CA GLU A 98 -16.76 6.63 21.14
C GLU A 98 -17.59 5.36 21.35
N GLY A 99 -17.53 4.79 22.55
CA GLY A 99 -18.25 3.57 22.92
C GLY A 99 -17.57 2.26 22.52
N VAL A 100 -16.34 2.29 21.98
CA VAL A 100 -15.51 1.07 21.87
C VAL A 100 -15.16 0.57 23.27
N GLN A 101 -15.32 -0.73 23.49
CA GLN A 101 -15.07 -1.36 24.77
C GLN A 101 -13.57 -1.34 25.08
N GLU A 102 -13.20 -0.93 26.30
CA GLU A 102 -11.80 -0.90 26.72
C GLU A 102 -11.18 -2.30 26.67
N ILE A 103 -9.99 -2.38 26.08
CA ILE A 103 -9.18 -3.60 26.01
C ILE A 103 -7.94 -3.39 26.87
N LYS A 104 -7.75 -4.26 27.84
CA LYS A 104 -6.61 -4.19 28.76
C LYS A 104 -5.29 -4.24 27.97
N GLY A 105 -4.42 -3.26 28.20
CA GLY A 105 -3.10 -3.17 27.56
C GLY A 105 -3.02 -2.18 26.40
N TYR A 106 -4.14 -1.62 25.96
CA TYR A 106 -4.20 -0.59 24.91
C TYR A 106 -4.55 0.77 25.50
N SER A 107 -4.16 1.84 24.80
CA SER A 107 -4.62 3.19 25.09
C SER A 107 -5.43 3.72 23.91
N PHE A 108 -6.45 4.51 24.21
CA PHE A 108 -7.46 4.94 23.23
C PHE A 108 -7.60 6.45 23.18
N ILE A 109 -7.72 6.98 21.97
CA ILE A 109 -8.26 8.31 21.73
C ILE A 109 -9.69 8.13 21.23
N CYS A 110 -10.67 8.42 22.09
CA CYS A 110 -12.08 8.30 21.78
C CYS A 110 -12.56 9.57 21.06
N THR A 111 -13.17 9.41 19.87
CA THR A 111 -13.60 10.53 19.03
C THR A 111 -14.78 10.11 18.15
N ASP A 112 -15.49 11.07 17.56
CA ASP A 112 -16.51 10.85 16.54
C ASP A 112 -15.92 10.62 15.14
N ASP A 113 -14.65 10.97 14.89
CA ASP A 113 -13.93 10.70 13.63
C ASP A 113 -12.45 10.26 13.84
N PRO A 114 -12.22 8.96 14.09
CA PRO A 114 -10.87 8.40 14.30
C PRO A 114 -9.92 8.60 13.12
N LYS A 115 -10.47 8.59 11.90
CA LYS A 115 -9.69 8.71 10.67
C LYS A 115 -9.18 10.14 10.53
N HIS A 116 -10.02 11.13 10.76
CA HIS A 116 -9.61 12.54 10.69
C HIS A 116 -8.58 12.88 11.77
N VAL A 117 -8.76 12.41 13.01
CA VAL A 117 -7.76 12.56 14.08
C VAL A 117 -6.40 12.03 13.65
N PHE A 118 -6.37 10.83 13.07
CA PHE A 118 -5.14 10.24 12.57
C PHE A 118 -4.50 11.07 11.45
N VAL A 119 -5.28 11.48 10.44
CA VAL A 119 -4.79 12.32 9.33
C VAL A 119 -4.20 13.63 9.85
N ARG A 120 -4.90 14.31 10.75
CA ARG A 120 -4.47 15.59 11.32
C ARG A 120 -3.16 15.49 12.09
N VAL A 121 -3.00 14.45 12.91
CA VAL A 121 -1.75 14.20 13.66
C VAL A 121 -0.62 13.86 12.68
N VAL A 122 -0.84 12.90 11.79
CA VAL A 122 0.18 12.43 10.83
C VAL A 122 0.62 13.55 9.89
N SER A 123 -0.28 14.41 9.45
CA SER A 123 0.02 15.56 8.58
C SER A 123 1.00 16.53 9.21
N GLN A 124 0.94 16.70 10.54
CA GLN A 124 1.85 17.57 11.28
C GLN A 124 3.19 16.88 11.59
N LEU A 125 3.16 15.57 11.84
CA LEU A 125 4.38 14.78 12.09
C LEU A 125 5.19 14.53 10.81
N PHE A 126 4.53 14.46 9.66
CA PHE A 126 5.12 14.11 8.37
C PHE A 126 4.64 15.04 7.25
N PRO A 127 4.90 16.36 7.31
CA PRO A 127 4.37 17.34 6.36
C PRO A 127 4.78 17.06 4.90
N ASP A 128 5.96 16.48 4.68
CA ASP A 128 6.47 16.11 3.36
C ASP A 128 5.60 15.07 2.64
N THR A 129 4.75 14.36 3.37
CA THR A 129 3.87 13.32 2.82
C THR A 129 2.57 13.85 2.24
N LEU A 130 2.29 15.15 2.40
CA LEU A 130 1.06 15.82 1.95
C LEU A 130 1.16 16.41 0.54
N SER A 131 2.37 16.78 0.13
CA SER A 131 2.60 17.44 -1.15
C SER A 131 2.92 16.42 -2.23
N PRO A 132 2.29 16.49 -3.43
CA PRO A 132 2.77 15.81 -4.61
C PRO A 132 4.04 16.51 -5.11
N HIS A 133 5.15 16.28 -4.39
CA HIS A 133 6.54 16.57 -4.72
C HIS A 133 6.87 17.99 -5.26
N PRO A 134 7.38 18.91 -4.43
CA PRO A 134 8.55 19.66 -4.85
C PRO A 134 9.73 18.67 -5.02
N PHE A 135 10.62 18.89 -6.01
CA PHE A 135 11.94 18.25 -6.05
C PHE A 135 12.60 18.42 -4.66
N PRO A 136 12.71 17.36 -3.84
CA PRO A 136 13.25 17.54 -2.50
C PRO A 136 14.73 17.90 -2.62
N PRO A 137 15.27 18.72 -1.71
CA PRO A 137 16.72 18.85 -1.55
C PRO A 137 17.34 17.44 -1.48
N GLY A 138 18.31 17.15 -2.35
CA GLY A 138 18.97 15.83 -2.42
C GLY A 138 18.42 14.85 -3.46
N ALA A 139 17.42 15.23 -4.27
CA ALA A 139 17.16 14.50 -5.51
C ALA A 139 18.37 14.66 -6.45
N THR A 140 18.95 13.55 -6.90
CA THR A 140 20.13 13.56 -7.78
C THR A 140 19.80 12.92 -9.11
N ILE A 141 20.54 13.32 -10.14
CA ILE A 141 20.65 12.49 -11.35
C ILE A 141 21.34 11.20 -10.91
N ALA A 142 20.86 10.06 -11.41
CA ALA A 142 21.44 8.76 -11.09
C ALA A 142 22.92 8.71 -11.47
N SER A 143 23.76 8.14 -10.60
CA SER A 143 25.17 7.90 -10.86
C SER A 143 25.57 6.50 -10.41
N GLU A 144 26.48 5.88 -11.15
CA GLU A 144 27.03 4.56 -10.81
C GLU A 144 27.80 4.59 -9.48
N GLU A 145 28.40 5.73 -9.12
CA GLU A 145 29.08 5.91 -7.84
C GLU A 145 28.14 5.70 -6.64
N ARG A 146 26.88 6.14 -6.77
CA ARG A 146 25.85 5.96 -5.73
C ARG A 146 25.24 4.56 -5.75
N PHE A 147 25.20 3.91 -6.92
CA PHE A 147 24.59 2.59 -7.12
C PHE A 147 25.52 1.66 -7.92
N PRO A 148 26.55 1.08 -7.29
CA PRO A 148 27.50 0.22 -7.97
C PRO A 148 26.81 -0.98 -8.66
N GLY A 149 27.10 -1.18 -9.94
CA GLY A 149 26.55 -2.29 -10.72
C GLY A 149 25.13 -2.08 -11.23
N VAL A 150 24.59 -0.86 -11.16
CA VAL A 150 23.29 -0.49 -11.75
C VAL A 150 23.53 0.37 -12.99
N ILE A 151 22.82 0.06 -14.07
CA ILE A 151 22.88 0.81 -15.32
C ILE A 151 21.72 1.79 -15.39
N PHE A 152 22.00 3.06 -15.71
CA PHE A 152 20.99 4.11 -15.81
C PHE A 152 20.93 4.72 -17.22
N GLY A 153 19.71 4.95 -17.69
CA GLY A 153 19.42 5.78 -18.85
C GLY A 153 19.48 7.28 -18.50
N ALA A 154 19.53 8.10 -19.55
CA ALA A 154 19.62 9.55 -19.43
C ALA A 154 18.43 10.16 -18.69
N ASN A 155 18.67 11.25 -17.97
CA ASN A 155 17.66 12.03 -17.23
C ASN A 155 16.88 11.22 -16.17
N THR A 156 17.46 10.14 -15.65
CA THR A 156 16.88 9.40 -14.53
C THR A 156 17.08 10.17 -13.23
N VAL A 157 16.00 10.38 -12.48
CA VAL A 157 15.98 11.13 -11.22
C VAL A 157 15.74 10.17 -10.06
N ILE A 158 16.64 10.20 -9.08
CA ILE A 158 16.60 9.34 -7.89
C ILE A 158 16.52 10.18 -6.63
N HIS A 159 15.44 10.00 -5.87
CA HIS A 159 15.23 10.69 -4.60
C HIS A 159 16.09 10.09 -3.45
N PRO A 160 16.13 10.74 -2.27
CA PRO A 160 16.80 10.20 -1.07
C PRO A 160 16.28 8.82 -0.66
N ASP A 161 17.11 8.04 0.05
CA ASP A 161 16.76 6.73 0.62
C ASP A 161 16.28 5.67 -0.37
N VAL A 162 16.51 5.87 -1.67
CA VAL A 162 16.27 4.85 -2.68
C VAL A 162 17.40 3.81 -2.62
N GLU A 163 17.02 2.53 -2.65
CA GLU A 163 17.92 1.38 -2.78
C GLU A 163 17.65 0.66 -4.10
N ILE A 164 18.70 0.31 -4.82
CA ILE A 164 18.62 -0.45 -6.08
C ILE A 164 19.68 -1.55 -6.07
N GLY A 165 19.26 -2.79 -6.24
CA GLY A 165 20.14 -3.95 -6.30
C GLY A 165 20.97 -4.01 -7.57
N ALA A 166 22.16 -4.59 -7.47
CA ALA A 166 23.09 -4.77 -8.59
C ALA A 166 22.49 -5.57 -9.75
N GLY A 167 23.01 -5.34 -10.96
CA GLY A 167 22.52 -5.94 -12.20
C GLY A 167 21.21 -5.34 -12.72
N SER A 168 20.63 -4.38 -12.01
CA SER A 168 19.40 -3.70 -12.43
C SER A 168 19.67 -2.64 -13.49
N HIS A 169 18.73 -2.51 -14.43
CA HIS A 169 18.76 -1.58 -15.54
C HIS A 169 17.57 -0.63 -15.43
N ILE A 170 17.85 0.67 -15.32
CA ILE A 170 16.86 1.73 -15.21
C ILE A 170 16.91 2.56 -16.48
N GLY A 171 15.77 2.67 -17.18
CA GLY A 171 15.64 3.36 -18.46
C GLY A 171 15.74 4.88 -18.36
N ASN A 172 15.58 5.55 -19.49
CA ASN A 172 15.64 7.00 -19.60
C ASN A 172 14.40 7.67 -18.99
N ASN A 173 14.59 8.88 -18.45
CA ASN A 173 13.53 9.72 -17.91
C ASN A 173 12.67 9.01 -16.83
N VAL A 174 13.27 8.09 -16.08
CA VAL A 174 12.61 7.41 -14.96
C VAL A 174 12.70 8.29 -13.72
N VAL A 175 11.64 8.32 -12.93
CA VAL A 175 11.63 8.99 -11.61
C VAL A 175 11.36 7.96 -10.52
N ILE A 176 12.28 7.86 -9.56
CA ILE A 176 12.17 6.96 -8.41
C ILE A 176 12.12 7.79 -7.13
N TYR A 177 11.00 7.72 -6.44
CA TYR A 177 10.71 8.49 -5.22
C TYR A 177 11.27 7.86 -3.95
N ALA A 178 11.38 8.70 -2.91
CA ALA A 178 12.19 8.44 -1.73
C ALA A 178 11.78 7.17 -0.96
N GLY A 179 12.74 6.38 -0.49
CA GLY A 179 12.46 5.15 0.26
C GLY A 179 11.96 3.98 -0.59
N THR A 180 11.92 4.11 -1.92
CA THR A 180 11.67 2.96 -2.81
C THR A 180 12.84 2.00 -2.75
N ARG A 181 12.56 0.70 -2.68
CA ARG A 181 13.57 -0.36 -2.75
C ARG A 181 13.32 -1.23 -3.97
N ILE A 182 14.36 -1.43 -4.77
CA ILE A 182 14.35 -2.29 -5.97
C ILE A 182 15.41 -3.36 -5.79
N GLY A 183 15.03 -4.61 -6.02
CA GLY A 183 15.92 -5.76 -5.97
C GLY A 183 16.97 -5.78 -7.09
N GLN A 184 17.60 -6.94 -7.24
CA GLN A 184 18.66 -7.22 -8.21
C GLN A 184 18.09 -7.65 -9.55
N ASN A 185 18.86 -7.40 -10.62
CA ASN A 185 18.55 -7.87 -11.97
C ASN A 185 17.16 -7.42 -12.48
N CYS A 186 16.69 -6.27 -12.02
CA CYS A 186 15.41 -5.70 -12.44
C CYS A 186 15.57 -4.88 -13.72
N ILE A 187 14.49 -4.75 -14.48
CA ILE A 187 14.43 -3.88 -15.67
C ILE A 187 13.27 -2.90 -15.49
N ILE A 188 13.59 -1.62 -15.35
CA ILE A 188 12.62 -0.53 -15.27
C ILE A 188 12.71 0.24 -16.57
N SER A 189 11.72 0.14 -17.44
CA SER A 189 11.79 0.73 -18.78
C SER A 189 11.60 2.26 -18.74
N ASP A 190 11.84 2.91 -19.89
CA ASP A 190 11.78 4.37 -20.02
C ASP A 190 10.48 5.00 -19.51
N GLY A 191 10.59 6.18 -18.91
CA GLY A 191 9.45 7.02 -18.50
C GLY A 191 8.63 6.51 -17.32
N CYS A 192 9.08 5.45 -16.64
CA CYS A 192 8.38 4.94 -15.47
C CYS A 192 8.44 5.90 -14.27
N ILE A 193 7.39 5.89 -13.45
CA ILE A 193 7.30 6.65 -12.21
C ILE A 193 7.07 5.66 -11.06
N ILE A 194 8.03 5.55 -10.14
CA ILE A 194 8.00 4.57 -9.06
C ILE A 194 7.99 5.27 -7.70
N GLY A 195 7.00 4.97 -6.87
CA GLY A 195 6.89 5.48 -5.51
C GLY A 195 6.21 6.83 -5.38
N GLY A 196 5.54 7.32 -6.43
CA GLY A 196 4.78 8.56 -6.38
C GLY A 196 3.50 8.43 -5.54
N ASN A 197 2.93 9.56 -5.14
CA ASN A 197 1.66 9.56 -4.41
C ASN A 197 0.48 9.16 -5.32
N GLY A 198 -0.45 8.41 -4.76
CA GLY A 198 -1.74 8.12 -5.39
C GLY A 198 -2.79 9.16 -5.06
N ILE A 199 -3.99 8.96 -5.62
CA ILE A 199 -5.16 9.77 -5.31
C ILE A 199 -5.76 9.27 -4.00
N SER A 200 -5.67 10.05 -2.93
CA SER A 200 -6.32 9.72 -1.66
C SER A 200 -6.71 10.98 -0.91
N PHE A 201 -8.02 11.16 -0.74
CA PHE A 201 -8.60 12.29 -0.04
C PHE A 201 -9.60 11.82 1.01
N THR A 202 -9.71 12.57 2.09
CA THR A 202 -10.76 12.38 3.09
C THR A 202 -11.47 13.70 3.32
N LYS A 203 -12.71 13.64 3.80
CA LYS A 203 -13.41 14.85 4.23
C LYS A 203 -12.88 15.25 5.61
N ASN A 204 -12.65 16.54 5.80
CA ASN A 204 -12.40 17.11 7.13
C ASN A 204 -13.73 17.43 7.83
N VAL A 205 -13.66 17.84 9.10
CA VAL A 205 -14.82 18.20 9.93
C VAL A 205 -15.67 19.34 9.34
N ASP A 206 -15.07 20.24 8.56
CA ASP A 206 -15.75 21.37 7.91
C ASP A 206 -16.35 21.00 6.52
N GLY A 207 -16.21 19.73 6.10
CA GLY A 207 -16.73 19.23 4.83
C GLY A 207 -15.83 19.48 3.60
N GLY A 208 -14.67 20.11 3.78
CA GLY A 208 -13.62 20.24 2.77
C GLY A 208 -12.84 18.93 2.55
N TRP A 209 -12.03 18.90 1.48
CA TRP A 209 -11.16 17.76 1.18
C TRP A 209 -9.74 17.99 1.69
N GLU A 210 -9.18 17.00 2.36
CA GLU A 210 -7.77 16.96 2.75
C GLU A 210 -7.10 15.71 2.19
N THR A 211 -5.82 15.84 1.82
CA THR A 211 -5.01 14.72 1.32
C THR A 211 -4.76 13.72 2.44
N PHE A 212 -4.94 12.43 2.16
CA PHE A 212 -4.52 11.38 3.09
C PHE A 212 -3.00 11.15 2.93
N PRO A 213 -2.21 11.23 4.01
CA PRO A 213 -0.76 11.04 3.99
C PRO A 213 -0.32 9.70 3.36
N HIS A 214 0.67 9.75 2.48
CA HIS A 214 1.32 8.55 1.91
C HIS A 214 2.64 8.24 2.63
N LEU A 215 2.54 7.47 3.71
CA LEU A 215 3.66 7.09 4.58
C LEU A 215 4.40 5.84 4.09
N GLY A 216 3.73 5.00 3.31
CA GLY A 216 4.26 3.76 2.77
C GLY A 216 5.33 3.97 1.70
N ARG A 217 5.91 2.86 1.25
CA ARG A 217 6.95 2.79 0.23
C ARG A 217 6.49 1.93 -0.95
N VAL A 218 7.35 1.83 -1.95
CA VAL A 218 7.29 0.81 -2.98
C VAL A 218 8.46 -0.15 -2.78
N LEU A 219 8.16 -1.44 -2.71
CA LEU A 219 9.15 -2.50 -2.55
C LEU A 219 9.04 -3.44 -3.74
N ILE A 220 10.14 -3.60 -4.48
CA ILE A 220 10.22 -4.42 -5.68
C ILE A 220 11.29 -5.48 -5.42
N GLY A 221 10.92 -6.75 -5.57
CA GLY A 221 11.81 -7.90 -5.46
C GLY A 221 12.82 -8.00 -6.60
N ASP A 222 13.43 -9.17 -6.75
CA ASP A 222 14.45 -9.45 -7.76
C ASP A 222 13.81 -9.87 -9.11
N PHE A 223 14.53 -9.67 -10.21
CA PHE A 223 14.11 -10.09 -11.56
C PHE A 223 12.76 -9.50 -12.04
N VAL A 224 12.32 -8.40 -11.43
CA VAL A 224 11.09 -7.70 -11.82
C VAL A 224 11.31 -6.91 -13.10
N ARG A 225 10.31 -6.91 -13.98
CA ARG A 225 10.31 -6.11 -15.22
C ARG A 225 9.11 -5.18 -15.28
N ILE A 226 9.37 -3.89 -15.46
CA ILE A 226 8.33 -2.86 -15.58
C ILE A 226 8.41 -2.23 -16.98
N GLY A 227 7.33 -2.33 -17.74
CA GLY A 227 7.23 -1.77 -19.09
C GLY A 227 7.08 -0.24 -19.12
N GLN A 228 7.33 0.37 -20.29
CA GLN A 228 7.46 1.82 -20.43
C GLN A 228 6.27 2.60 -19.87
N ASN A 229 6.54 3.80 -19.35
CA ASN A 229 5.53 4.75 -18.89
C ASN A 229 4.52 4.16 -17.87
N SER A 230 4.95 3.16 -17.10
CA SER A 230 4.14 2.60 -16.02
C SER A 230 4.29 3.43 -14.75
N ALA A 231 3.22 3.49 -13.96
CA ALA A 231 3.20 4.20 -12.69
C ALA A 231 2.92 3.22 -11.55
N ILE A 232 3.81 3.20 -10.55
CA ILE A 232 3.62 2.42 -9.33
C ILE A 232 3.57 3.38 -8.15
N GLN A 233 2.40 3.47 -7.53
CA GLN A 233 2.15 4.37 -6.43
C GLN A 233 2.59 3.73 -5.11
N ARG A 234 3.19 4.53 -4.22
CA ARG A 234 3.46 4.09 -2.85
C ARG A 234 2.16 3.87 -2.10
N GLY A 235 2.21 3.04 -1.06
CA GLY A 235 1.04 2.84 -0.23
C GLY A 235 0.77 3.98 0.76
N LEU A 236 -0.46 4.05 1.27
CA LEU A 236 -0.86 5.02 2.30
C LEU A 236 -0.18 4.72 3.63
N LEU A 237 -0.54 3.60 4.27
CA LEU A 237 0.03 3.17 5.56
C LEU A 237 0.82 1.87 5.48
N LYS A 238 0.59 1.10 4.42
CA LYS A 238 1.33 -0.11 4.06
C LYS A 238 2.21 0.17 2.86
N ASN A 239 3.08 -0.75 2.50
CA ASN A 239 3.84 -0.67 1.26
C ASN A 239 3.01 -1.15 0.06
N THR A 240 3.34 -0.66 -1.13
CA THR A 240 3.01 -1.35 -2.38
C THR A 240 4.16 -2.31 -2.67
N VAL A 241 3.86 -3.57 -2.98
CA VAL A 241 4.85 -4.63 -3.09
C VAL A 241 4.68 -5.40 -4.39
N LEU A 242 5.78 -5.54 -5.13
CA LEU A 242 5.92 -6.45 -6.26
C LEU A 242 6.95 -7.49 -5.88
N GLU A 243 6.55 -8.75 -5.78
CA GLU A 243 7.47 -9.86 -5.51
C GLU A 243 8.37 -10.19 -6.71
N ASP A 244 9.31 -11.09 -6.47
CA ASP A 244 10.28 -11.56 -7.46
C ASP A 244 9.59 -12.03 -8.75
N GLY A 245 10.21 -11.65 -9.87
CA GLY A 245 9.78 -12.08 -11.19
C GLY A 245 8.43 -11.51 -11.66
N VAL A 246 7.82 -10.56 -10.95
CA VAL A 246 6.66 -9.82 -11.48
C VAL A 246 7.02 -9.12 -12.80
N LYS A 247 6.13 -9.18 -13.79
CA LYS A 247 6.35 -8.59 -15.12
C LYS A 247 5.15 -7.72 -15.50
N THR A 248 5.40 -6.48 -15.91
CA THR A 248 4.37 -5.57 -16.41
C THR A 248 4.66 -5.13 -17.84
N GLY A 249 3.62 -4.98 -18.65
CA GLY A 249 3.67 -4.31 -19.94
C GLY A 249 3.79 -2.80 -19.78
N ALA A 250 3.77 -2.07 -20.91
CA ALA A 250 3.76 -0.62 -20.92
C ALA A 250 2.41 -0.05 -20.43
N LEU A 251 2.43 1.19 -19.94
CA LEU A 251 1.23 1.94 -19.52
C LEU A 251 0.42 1.23 -18.43
N VAL A 252 1.08 0.50 -17.53
CA VAL A 252 0.43 -0.14 -16.39
C VAL A 252 0.35 0.84 -15.23
N ASN A 253 -0.82 0.94 -14.60
CA ASN A 253 -1.00 1.68 -13.36
C ASN A 253 -1.21 0.73 -12.18
N ILE A 254 -0.34 0.80 -11.19
CA ILE A 254 -0.47 0.08 -9.92
C ILE A 254 -0.70 1.11 -8.82
N ALA A 255 -1.93 1.17 -8.29
CA ALA A 255 -2.28 2.11 -7.25
C ALA A 255 -1.70 1.72 -5.88
N HIS A 256 -1.89 2.61 -4.91
CA HIS A 256 -1.38 2.48 -3.55
C HIS A 256 -1.80 1.17 -2.85
N ASN A 257 -0.89 0.61 -2.04
CA ASN A 257 -1.10 -0.57 -1.20
C ASN A 257 -1.33 -1.89 -1.95
N CYS A 258 -1.07 -1.94 -3.26
CA CYS A 258 -1.19 -3.19 -4.00
C CYS A 258 -0.09 -4.18 -3.60
N TYR A 259 -0.44 -5.46 -3.66
CA TYR A 259 0.47 -6.59 -3.54
C TYR A 259 0.38 -7.45 -4.79
N LEU A 260 1.52 -7.68 -5.44
CA LEU A 260 1.64 -8.58 -6.58
C LEU A 260 2.55 -9.74 -6.21
N GLY A 261 1.96 -10.92 -6.05
CA GLY A 261 2.68 -12.16 -5.78
C GLY A 261 3.61 -12.56 -6.92
N ARG A 262 4.64 -13.34 -6.59
CA ARG A 262 5.73 -13.73 -7.50
C ARG A 262 5.22 -14.27 -8.84
N GLU A 263 6.03 -14.04 -9.87
CA GLU A 263 5.77 -14.51 -11.23
C GLU A 263 4.39 -14.11 -11.81
N SER A 264 3.76 -13.07 -11.27
CA SER A 264 2.52 -12.51 -11.83
C SER A 264 2.79 -11.57 -13.00
N TRP A 265 1.96 -11.65 -14.03
CA TRP A 265 2.17 -10.99 -15.32
C TRP A 265 1.00 -10.06 -15.63
N LEU A 266 1.29 -8.77 -15.81
CA LEU A 266 0.31 -7.76 -16.19
C LEU A 266 0.63 -7.32 -17.61
N SER A 267 -0.31 -7.50 -18.52
CA SER A 267 -0.18 -7.02 -19.90
C SER A 267 -0.25 -5.49 -19.99
N ALA A 268 0.02 -4.93 -21.17
CA ALA A 268 0.00 -3.48 -21.37
C ALA A 268 -1.38 -2.86 -21.05
N GLY A 269 -1.37 -1.65 -20.50
CA GLY A 269 -2.59 -0.88 -20.21
C GLY A 269 -3.42 -1.37 -19.03
N VAL A 270 -2.93 -2.34 -18.25
CA VAL A 270 -3.64 -2.82 -17.04
C VAL A 270 -3.72 -1.72 -15.99
N THR A 271 -4.89 -1.58 -15.37
CA THR A 271 -5.10 -0.66 -14.24
C THR A 271 -5.52 -1.44 -12.99
N LEU A 272 -4.67 -1.42 -11.97
CA LEU A 272 -5.00 -1.86 -10.63
C LEU A 272 -5.40 -0.65 -9.78
N CYS A 273 -6.62 -0.66 -9.24
CA CYS A 273 -7.03 0.30 -8.21
C CYS A 273 -6.39 -0.04 -6.85
N GLY A 274 -6.67 0.77 -5.82
CA GLY A 274 -5.96 0.69 -4.55
C GLY A 274 -6.20 -0.63 -3.81
N SER A 275 -5.15 -1.10 -3.12
CA SER A 275 -5.19 -2.28 -2.24
C SER A 275 -5.62 -3.59 -2.92
N ILE A 276 -5.23 -3.81 -4.17
CA ILE A 276 -5.34 -5.13 -4.82
C ILE A 276 -4.35 -6.10 -4.18
N VAL A 277 -4.79 -7.33 -3.93
CA VAL A 277 -3.90 -8.44 -3.54
C VAL A 277 -3.96 -9.50 -4.62
N MET A 278 -2.87 -9.69 -5.36
CA MET A 278 -2.70 -10.81 -6.28
C MET A 278 -1.80 -11.85 -5.62
N GLU A 279 -2.31 -13.07 -5.50
CA GLU A 279 -1.50 -14.23 -5.15
C GLU A 279 -0.53 -14.59 -6.30
N PRO A 280 0.38 -15.56 -6.14
CA PRO A 280 1.35 -15.92 -7.17
C PRO A 280 0.75 -16.38 -8.50
N ASP A 281 1.55 -16.29 -9.56
CA ASP A 281 1.24 -16.81 -10.90
C ASP A 281 -0.02 -16.24 -11.54
N VAL A 282 -0.48 -15.04 -11.15
CA VAL A 282 -1.68 -14.43 -11.74
C VAL A 282 -1.33 -13.76 -13.06
N PHE A 283 -2.13 -14.05 -14.09
CA PHE A 283 -2.06 -13.38 -15.38
C PHE A 283 -3.19 -12.35 -15.53
N VAL A 284 -2.85 -11.13 -15.93
CA VAL A 284 -3.80 -10.06 -16.24
C VAL A 284 -3.65 -9.62 -17.69
N GLY A 285 -4.70 -9.85 -18.48
CA GLY A 285 -4.75 -9.52 -19.90
C GLY A 285 -4.78 -8.01 -20.16
N ALA A 286 -4.41 -7.64 -21.40
CA ALA A 286 -4.19 -6.24 -21.78
C ALA A 286 -5.44 -5.37 -21.52
N GLY A 287 -5.24 -4.17 -20.99
CA GLY A 287 -6.32 -3.21 -20.74
C GLY A 287 -7.35 -3.61 -19.69
N ALA A 288 -7.12 -4.67 -18.91
CA ALA A 288 -8.03 -5.03 -17.82
C ALA A 288 -7.96 -4.02 -16.67
N VAL A 289 -9.09 -3.85 -15.99
CA VAL A 289 -9.25 -2.94 -14.84
C VAL A 289 -9.75 -3.73 -13.64
N LEU A 290 -9.03 -3.64 -12.51
CA LEU A 290 -9.40 -4.29 -11.26
C LEU A 290 -9.78 -3.23 -10.23
N ASN A 291 -11.02 -3.29 -9.71
CA ASN A 291 -11.54 -2.35 -8.72
C ASN A 291 -10.84 -2.49 -7.36
N ASN A 292 -10.98 -1.49 -6.47
CA ASN A 292 -10.27 -1.44 -5.19
C ASN A 292 -10.57 -2.63 -4.28
N HIS A 293 -9.60 -2.98 -3.43
CA HIS A 293 -9.74 -3.95 -2.33
C HIS A 293 -10.13 -5.38 -2.76
N LEU A 294 -9.71 -5.80 -3.95
CA LEU A 294 -9.97 -7.17 -4.42
C LEU A 294 -8.78 -8.09 -4.15
N ARG A 295 -9.08 -9.36 -3.88
CA ARG A 295 -8.12 -10.45 -3.86
C ARG A 295 -8.27 -11.33 -5.11
N ILE A 296 -7.16 -11.57 -5.79
CA ILE A 296 -7.07 -12.42 -6.98
C ILE A 296 -6.23 -13.64 -6.60
N GLY A 297 -6.89 -14.80 -6.55
CA GLY A 297 -6.29 -16.05 -6.10
C GLY A 297 -5.27 -16.63 -7.10
N GLN A 298 -4.39 -17.48 -6.58
CA GLN A 298 -3.20 -17.99 -7.28
C GLN A 298 -3.53 -18.59 -8.64
N ALA A 299 -2.66 -18.39 -9.63
CA ALA A 299 -2.78 -18.98 -10.97
C ALA A 299 -4.09 -18.64 -11.71
N SER A 300 -4.76 -17.55 -11.31
CA SER A 300 -5.94 -17.03 -11.99
C SER A 300 -5.58 -16.25 -13.25
N LYS A 301 -6.51 -16.19 -14.19
CA LYS A 301 -6.36 -15.50 -15.47
C LYS A 301 -7.46 -14.49 -15.68
N ILE A 302 -7.11 -13.21 -15.72
CA ILE A 302 -8.01 -12.13 -16.06
C ILE A 302 -7.90 -11.89 -17.56
N ALA A 303 -9.00 -12.00 -18.31
CA ALA A 303 -8.99 -11.77 -19.75
C ALA A 303 -8.70 -10.30 -20.08
N ALA A 304 -8.23 -10.05 -21.32
CA ALA A 304 -8.05 -8.70 -21.83
C ALA A 304 -9.35 -7.90 -21.76
N ALA A 305 -9.22 -6.61 -21.44
CA ALA A 305 -10.30 -5.64 -21.27
C ALA A 305 -11.39 -6.03 -20.24
N ALA A 306 -11.13 -7.01 -19.36
CA ALA A 306 -12.08 -7.37 -18.31
C ALA A 306 -12.16 -6.27 -17.23
N PHE A 307 -13.36 -6.07 -16.67
CA PHE A 307 -13.56 -5.19 -15.52
C PHE A 307 -13.93 -6.02 -14.29
N VAL A 308 -12.97 -6.19 -13.39
CA VAL A 308 -13.11 -7.05 -12.20
C VAL A 308 -13.62 -6.22 -11.03
N VAL A 309 -14.76 -6.64 -10.47
CA VAL A 309 -15.45 -5.93 -9.38
C VAL A 309 -15.67 -6.80 -8.13
N ARG A 310 -15.17 -8.04 -8.14
CA ARG A 310 -15.24 -9.02 -7.06
C ARG A 310 -13.94 -9.81 -7.01
N ASP A 311 -13.70 -10.42 -5.86
CA ASP A 311 -12.60 -11.36 -5.68
C ASP A 311 -12.68 -12.48 -6.72
N VAL A 312 -11.51 -13.00 -7.08
CA VAL A 312 -11.38 -14.12 -8.02
C VAL A 312 -10.72 -15.27 -7.27
N VAL A 313 -11.43 -16.39 -7.17
CA VAL A 313 -10.90 -17.61 -6.54
C VAL A 313 -9.73 -18.15 -7.36
N ALA A 314 -8.76 -18.77 -6.69
CA ALA A 314 -7.58 -19.35 -7.32
C ALA A 314 -7.91 -20.25 -8.53
N ARG A 315 -7.02 -20.26 -9.52
CA ARG A 315 -7.11 -21.06 -10.75
C ARG A 315 -8.36 -20.78 -11.57
N THR A 316 -8.94 -19.58 -11.44
CA THR A 316 -10.14 -19.19 -12.19
C THR A 316 -9.77 -18.30 -13.37
N CYS A 317 -10.44 -18.50 -14.51
CA CYS A 317 -10.39 -17.55 -15.62
C CYS A 317 -11.65 -16.68 -15.59
N VAL A 318 -11.50 -15.36 -15.67
CA VAL A 318 -12.64 -14.42 -15.71
C VAL A 318 -12.58 -13.51 -16.94
N LEU A 319 -13.74 -13.17 -17.49
CA LEU A 319 -13.87 -12.25 -18.63
C LEU A 319 -15.14 -11.40 -18.60
N GLY A 320 -15.12 -10.28 -19.32
CA GLY A 320 -16.25 -9.37 -19.48
C GLY A 320 -16.24 -8.17 -18.54
N SER A 321 -17.30 -7.36 -18.60
CA SER A 321 -17.53 -6.19 -17.76
C SER A 321 -19.00 -6.17 -17.32
N PRO A 322 -19.33 -6.48 -16.04
CA PRO A 322 -18.41 -6.99 -15.03
C PRO A 322 -17.88 -8.39 -15.36
N ALA A 323 -16.65 -8.67 -14.95
CA ALA A 323 -15.98 -9.94 -15.20
C ALA A 323 -16.70 -11.12 -14.51
N LYS A 324 -16.81 -12.24 -15.21
CA LYS A 324 -17.41 -13.48 -14.70
C LYS A 324 -16.53 -14.70 -14.98
N PRO A 325 -16.57 -15.74 -14.14
CA PRO A 325 -15.86 -16.99 -14.38
C PRO A 325 -16.25 -17.64 -15.70
N VAL A 326 -15.26 -18.23 -16.37
CA VAL A 326 -15.42 -19.03 -17.60
C VAL A 326 -14.53 -20.27 -17.56
N PRO A 327 -14.79 -21.28 -18.42
CA PRO A 327 -13.90 -22.41 -18.56
C PRO A 327 -12.45 -21.95 -18.79
N PHE A 328 -11.51 -22.61 -18.12
CA PHE A 328 -10.11 -22.21 -18.11
C PHE A 328 -9.53 -22.24 -19.53
N LEU A 329 -9.15 -21.07 -20.05
CA LEU A 329 -8.56 -20.94 -21.37
C LEU A 329 -7.08 -21.36 -21.27
N SER A 330 -6.73 -22.48 -21.91
CA SER A 330 -5.38 -23.05 -21.91
C SER A 330 -4.36 -22.25 -22.74
N ARG A 331 -4.80 -21.24 -23.50
CA ARG A 331 -3.97 -20.49 -24.48
C ARG A 331 -3.34 -19.19 -23.97
N PHE A 332 -3.07 -19.08 -22.67
CA PHE A 332 -2.35 -17.95 -22.08
C PHE A 332 -1.27 -18.43 -21.14
#